data_AF-A0A0F4QK26-F1
#
_entry.id   AF-A0A0F4QK26-F1
#
_cell.length_a   1.000
_cell.length_b   1.000
_cell.length_c   1.000
_cell.angle_alpha   90.00
_cell.angle_beta   90.00
_cell.angle_gamma   90.00
#
_symmetry.space_group_name_H-M   'P 1'
#
loop_
_entity.id
_entity.type
_entity.pdbx_description
1 polymer ?
#
loop_
_entity_poly.entity_id
_entity_poly.type
_entity_poly.pdbx_seq_one_letter_code
_entity_poly.pdbx_strand_id
1 'polypeptide(L)'
;MKIIKQLSTCTLFFSCFALGSVSFEAPRVSRYQLVEQISTGTGATYVTFKKATLTGCAEDKGGYLQPTWAEAMGGEPKHHEGDRMLSLLLTAKATNSEVFEVVYHVNKNGTGRNKCAISSITIK
;
A
#
# COMPACT_ATOMS: atom_id res chain seq x y z
N MET A 1 -3.98 -46.31 49.27
CA MET A 1 -3.53 -44.97 48.86
C MET A 1 -2.55 -45.10 47.69
N LYS A 2 -3.01 -44.89 46.45
CA LYS A 2 -2.19 -44.79 45.23
C LYS A 2 -2.86 -43.72 44.35
N ILE A 3 -2.16 -42.62 44.15
CA ILE A 3 -2.63 -41.43 43.43
C ILE A 3 -2.44 -41.68 41.94
N ILE A 4 -3.54 -41.73 41.19
CA ILE A 4 -3.52 -41.78 39.72
C ILE A 4 -3.31 -40.33 39.23
N LYS A 5 -2.16 -40.06 38.61
CA LYS A 5 -1.86 -38.78 37.96
C LYS A 5 -2.67 -38.68 36.67
N GLN A 6 -3.70 -37.86 36.68
CA GLN A 6 -4.40 -37.44 35.47
C GLN A 6 -3.50 -36.43 34.75
N LEU A 7 -2.79 -36.88 33.72
CA LEU A 7 -2.08 -35.99 32.80
C LEU A 7 -3.13 -35.33 31.92
N SER A 8 -3.46 -34.09 32.30
CA SER A 8 -4.27 -33.15 31.53
C SER A 8 -3.56 -32.79 30.22
N THR A 9 -3.72 -33.62 29.19
CA THR A 9 -3.52 -33.19 27.80
C THR A 9 -4.74 -32.40 27.34
N CYS A 10 -4.91 -31.20 27.89
CA CYS A 10 -5.64 -30.16 27.18
C CYS A 10 -4.71 -29.63 26.12
N THR A 11 -4.81 -30.22 24.93
CA THR A 11 -4.37 -29.68 23.66
C THR A 11 -4.71 -28.20 23.66
N LEU A 12 -3.69 -27.35 23.79
CA LEU A 12 -3.81 -25.94 23.47
C LEU A 12 -4.22 -25.90 22.00
N PHE A 13 -5.52 -25.77 21.77
CA PHE A 13 -6.06 -25.19 20.55
C PHE A 13 -5.48 -23.78 20.51
N PHE A 14 -4.24 -23.68 20.02
CA PHE A 14 -3.77 -22.50 19.35
C PHE A 14 -4.73 -22.38 18.17
N SER A 15 -5.84 -21.68 18.40
CA SER A 15 -6.56 -20.98 17.36
C SER A 15 -5.51 -20.07 16.73
N CYS A 16 -4.78 -20.64 15.78
CA CYS A 16 -4.09 -19.91 14.74
C CYS A 16 -5.22 -19.09 14.13
N PHE A 17 -5.38 -17.85 14.62
CA PHE A 17 -6.05 -16.84 13.84
C PHE A 17 -5.29 -16.88 12.53
N ALA A 18 -5.90 -17.52 11.53
CA ALA A 18 -5.52 -17.33 10.16
C ALA A 18 -5.76 -15.84 9.93
N LEU A 19 -4.76 -15.04 10.27
CA LEU A 19 -4.59 -13.68 9.82
C LEU A 19 -4.84 -13.79 8.33
N GLY A 20 -5.98 -13.25 7.90
CA GLY A 20 -6.38 -13.26 6.49
C GLY A 20 -5.16 -12.93 5.66
N SER A 21 -4.90 -13.76 4.65
CA SER A 21 -3.75 -13.63 3.76
C SER A 21 -3.50 -12.15 3.44
N VAL A 22 -2.40 -11.60 3.94
CA VAL A 22 -2.00 -10.22 3.64
C VAL A 22 -1.87 -10.10 2.13
N SER A 23 -2.81 -9.38 1.52
CA SER A 23 -2.89 -9.19 0.06
C SER A 23 -1.75 -8.31 -0.44
N PHE A 24 -1.20 -7.45 0.42
CA PHE A 24 -0.10 -6.55 0.11
C PHE A 24 1.25 -7.08 0.58
N GLU A 25 2.24 -6.92 -0.27
CA GLU A 25 3.64 -7.18 0.06
C GLU A 25 4.24 -6.14 0.99
N ALA A 26 5.43 -6.47 1.52
CA ALA A 26 6.26 -5.51 2.23
C ALA A 26 6.50 -4.25 1.37
N PRO A 27 6.63 -3.06 1.99
CA PRO A 27 6.82 -1.82 1.27
C PRO A 27 8.09 -1.87 0.42
N ARG A 28 7.98 -1.33 -0.78
CA ARG A 28 9.07 -1.11 -1.74
C ARG A 28 9.30 0.39 -1.91
N VAL A 29 10.50 0.74 -2.34
CA VAL A 29 10.89 2.14 -2.54
C VAL A 29 11.32 2.33 -3.99
N SER A 30 10.73 3.33 -4.65
CA SER A 30 11.15 3.84 -5.94
C SER A 30 11.64 5.27 -5.75
N ARG A 31 12.74 5.64 -6.43
CA ARG A 31 13.37 6.97 -6.28
C ARG A 31 13.38 7.72 -7.61
N TYR A 32 13.49 9.04 -7.51
CA TYR A 32 13.69 9.93 -8.65
C TYR A 32 12.59 9.80 -9.73
N GLN A 33 11.35 10.00 -9.31
CA GLN A 33 10.17 9.84 -10.15
C GLN A 33 9.65 11.20 -10.62
N LEU A 34 9.14 11.27 -11.85
CA LEU A 34 8.42 12.45 -12.35
C LEU A 34 6.95 12.12 -12.51
N VAL A 35 6.06 12.93 -11.92
CA VAL A 35 4.62 12.72 -12.04
C VAL A 35 4.19 12.93 -13.49
N GLU A 36 3.57 11.90 -14.08
CA GLU A 36 3.05 11.94 -15.44
C GLU A 36 1.56 12.33 -15.42
N GLN A 37 0.75 11.51 -14.75
CA GLN A 37 -0.70 11.68 -14.67
C GLN A 37 -1.18 11.51 -13.23
N ILE A 38 -2.19 12.30 -12.89
CA ILE A 38 -2.98 12.16 -11.67
C ILE A 38 -4.42 12.01 -12.16
N SER A 39 -5.10 10.94 -11.75
CA SER A 39 -6.49 10.65 -12.10
C SER A 39 -7.27 10.46 -10.81
N THR A 40 -8.28 11.30 -10.58
CA THR A 40 -9.16 11.21 -9.41
C THR A 40 -10.52 10.65 -9.82
N GLY A 41 -11.10 9.81 -8.97
CA GLY A 41 -12.46 9.29 -9.11
C GLY A 41 -13.23 9.37 -7.79
N THR A 42 -14.41 8.77 -7.71
CA THR A 42 -15.19 8.66 -6.47
C THR A 42 -14.43 7.83 -5.42
N GLY A 43 -13.65 8.50 -4.59
CA GLY A 43 -13.03 7.95 -3.38
C GLY A 43 -11.58 7.48 -3.52
N ALA A 44 -10.98 7.49 -4.71
CA ALA A 44 -9.60 7.06 -4.91
C ALA A 44 -8.84 7.95 -5.91
N THR A 45 -7.54 8.10 -5.67
CA THR A 45 -6.63 8.82 -6.59
C THR A 45 -5.55 7.89 -7.09
N TYR A 46 -5.41 7.79 -8.42
CA TYR A 46 -4.38 7.03 -9.10
C TYR A 46 -3.32 7.93 -9.71
N VAL A 47 -2.06 7.54 -9.58
CA VAL A 47 -0.92 8.35 -10.02
C VAL A 47 0.03 7.50 -10.86
N THR A 48 0.51 8.05 -11.97
CA THR A 48 1.56 7.44 -12.80
C THR A 48 2.81 8.31 -12.86
N PHE A 49 3.96 7.67 -13.09
CA PHE A 49 5.27 8.33 -13.16
C PHE A 49 5.97 8.05 -14.50
N LYS A 50 6.63 9.06 -15.08
CA LYS A 50 7.33 8.95 -16.38
C LYS A 50 8.57 8.06 -16.35
N LYS A 51 9.31 8.07 -15.24
CA LYS A 51 10.57 7.33 -15.06
C LYS A 51 10.36 5.93 -14.43
N ALA A 52 9.10 5.55 -14.22
CA ALA A 52 8.54 4.25 -13.82
C ALA A 52 9.54 3.17 -13.35
N THR A 53 9.78 3.09 -12.04
CA THR A 53 10.46 1.95 -11.40
C THR A 53 9.61 1.33 -10.28
N LEU A 54 8.29 1.35 -10.44
CA LEU A 54 7.36 0.75 -9.49
C LEU A 54 7.14 -0.73 -9.87
N THR A 55 8.19 -1.54 -9.74
CA THR A 55 8.20 -2.95 -10.15
C THR A 55 7.10 -3.74 -9.47
N GLY A 56 6.31 -4.47 -10.26
CA GLY A 56 5.19 -5.29 -9.78
C GLY A 56 3.85 -4.55 -9.77
N CYS A 57 3.84 -3.29 -10.18
CA CYS A 57 2.63 -2.52 -10.40
C CYS A 57 2.08 -2.71 -11.83
N ALA A 58 0.87 -2.20 -12.07
CA ALA A 58 0.34 -2.18 -13.44
C ALA A 58 1.26 -1.36 -14.34
N GLU A 59 1.74 -2.01 -15.41
CA GLU A 59 2.64 -1.41 -16.39
C GLU A 59 3.91 -0.80 -15.77
N ASP A 60 4.28 -1.23 -14.54
CA ASP A 60 5.39 -0.72 -13.72
C ASP A 60 5.39 0.80 -13.47
N LYS A 61 4.24 1.47 -13.68
CA LYS A 61 4.16 2.93 -13.80
C LYS A 61 3.43 3.65 -12.68
N GLY A 62 2.57 2.99 -11.91
CA GLY A 62 1.67 3.71 -11.01
C GLY A 62 0.91 2.89 -9.97
N GLY A 63 0.26 3.61 -9.07
CA GLY A 63 -0.51 3.04 -7.97
C GLY A 63 -1.57 4.02 -7.44
N TYR A 64 -2.53 3.49 -6.69
CA TYR A 64 -3.48 4.31 -5.94
C TYR A 64 -2.82 4.88 -4.69
N LEU A 65 -3.18 6.08 -4.27
CA LEU A 65 -2.75 6.58 -2.96
C LEU A 65 -3.38 5.68 -1.88
N GLN A 66 -2.55 4.95 -1.13
CA GLN A 66 -2.97 4.01 -0.09
C GLN A 66 -3.90 4.66 0.95
N PRO A 67 -3.72 5.92 1.38
CA PRO A 67 -4.65 6.55 2.31
C PRO A 67 -6.09 6.66 1.78
N THR A 68 -6.28 6.52 0.47
CA THR A 68 -7.59 6.51 -0.19
C THR A 68 -8.13 5.10 -0.47
N TRP A 69 -7.39 4.04 -0.08
CA TRP A 69 -7.76 2.64 -0.32
C TRP A 69 -7.87 1.86 1.00
N ALA A 70 -9.09 1.79 1.53
CA ALA A 70 -9.44 1.16 2.81
C ALA A 70 -8.82 -0.25 3.01
N GLU A 71 -8.92 -1.11 1.99
CA GLU A 71 -8.40 -2.49 2.04
C GLU A 71 -6.88 -2.53 2.21
N ALA A 72 -6.16 -1.59 1.59
CA ALA A 72 -4.71 -1.48 1.72
C ALA A 72 -4.28 -0.91 3.08
N MET A 73 -5.18 -0.20 3.77
CA MET A 73 -4.96 0.38 5.09
C MET A 73 -5.42 -0.53 6.24
N GLY A 74 -6.01 -1.70 5.94
CA GLY A 74 -6.54 -2.60 6.95
C GLY A 74 -7.74 -2.05 7.72
N GLY A 75 -8.50 -1.12 7.12
CA GLY A 75 -9.62 -0.44 7.78
C GLY A 75 -10.00 0.88 7.12
N GLU A 76 -10.32 1.89 7.93
CA GLU A 76 -10.82 3.18 7.43
C GLU A 76 -9.78 3.94 6.59
N PRO A 77 -10.21 4.59 5.49
CA PRO A 77 -9.36 5.49 4.72
C PRO A 77 -8.83 6.64 5.60
N LYS A 78 -7.55 6.99 5.40
CA LYS A 78 -6.91 8.12 6.08
C LYS A 78 -6.90 9.35 5.17
N HIS A 79 -8.08 9.93 4.96
CA HIS A 79 -8.27 11.00 3.98
C HIS A 79 -7.28 12.17 4.11
N HIS A 80 -6.99 12.64 5.33
CA HIS A 80 -6.03 13.74 5.54
C HIS A 80 -4.60 13.45 5.07
N GLU A 81 -4.12 12.21 5.25
CA GLU A 81 -2.80 11.80 4.75
C GLU A 81 -2.81 11.73 3.22
N GLY A 82 -3.90 11.23 2.65
CA GLY A 82 -4.13 11.18 1.20
C GLY A 82 -4.16 12.56 0.55
N ASP A 83 -4.88 13.52 1.14
CA ASP A 83 -5.00 14.89 0.64
C ASP A 83 -3.66 15.62 0.65
N ARG A 84 -2.86 15.41 1.70
CA ARG A 84 -1.50 15.97 1.79
C ARG A 84 -0.60 15.40 0.69
N MET A 85 -0.63 14.08 0.49
CA MET A 85 0.13 13.44 -0.59
C MET A 85 -0.32 13.92 -1.98
N LEU A 86 -1.64 14.05 -2.19
CA LEU A 86 -2.19 14.56 -3.44
C LEU A 86 -1.72 16.00 -3.71
N SER A 87 -1.77 16.88 -2.70
CA SER A 87 -1.32 18.27 -2.80
C SER A 87 0.16 18.38 -3.17
N LEU A 88 0.99 17.55 -2.55
CA LEU A 88 2.41 17.43 -2.88
C LEU A 88 2.62 16.98 -4.33
N LEU A 89 1.92 15.95 -4.80
CA LEU A 89 2.03 15.45 -6.19
C LEU A 89 1.54 16.46 -7.23
N LEU A 90 0.45 17.18 -6.94
CA LEU A 90 -0.05 18.26 -7.78
C LEU A 90 0.99 19.38 -7.89
N THR A 91 1.63 19.72 -6.78
CA THR A 91 2.72 20.70 -6.75
C THR A 91 3.89 20.22 -7.60
N ALA A 92 4.39 19.00 -7.37
CA ALA A 92 5.48 18.42 -8.16
C ALA A 92 5.17 18.38 -9.65
N LYS A 93 3.94 18.02 -10.04
CA LYS A 93 3.50 18.02 -11.43
C LYS A 93 3.48 19.43 -12.03
N ALA A 94 2.94 20.41 -11.29
CA ALA A 94 2.84 21.79 -11.75
C ALA A 94 4.22 22.45 -11.91
N THR A 95 5.17 22.14 -11.03
CA THR A 95 6.54 22.68 -11.08
C THR A 95 7.50 21.83 -11.89
N ASN A 96 7.05 20.68 -12.42
CA ASN A 96 7.89 19.66 -13.03
C ASN A 96 9.06 19.23 -12.10
N SER A 97 8.82 19.22 -10.79
CA SER A 97 9.78 18.78 -9.78
C SER A 97 9.81 17.26 -9.67
N GLU A 98 10.99 16.72 -9.36
CA GLU A 98 11.18 15.30 -9.14
C GLU A 98 10.71 14.89 -7.73
N VAL A 99 9.93 13.82 -7.67
CA VAL A 99 9.59 13.12 -6.43
C VAL A 99 10.80 12.26 -6.06
N PHE A 100 11.46 12.63 -4.98
CA PHE A 100 12.69 11.99 -4.52
C PHE A 100 12.46 10.53 -4.13
N GLU A 101 11.36 10.24 -3.43
CA GLU A 101 11.02 8.91 -2.96
C GLU A 101 9.53 8.64 -3.05
N VAL A 102 9.18 7.44 -3.50
CA VAL A 102 7.82 6.89 -3.53
C VAL A 102 7.86 5.53 -2.82
N VAL A 103 7.17 5.42 -1.70
CA VAL A 103 7.00 4.15 -0.98
C VAL A 103 5.68 3.52 -1.42
N TYR A 104 5.72 2.25 -1.83
CA TYR A 104 4.56 1.57 -2.39
C TYR A 104 4.49 0.10 -1.98
N HIS A 105 3.29 -0.48 -2.06
CA HIS A 105 2.97 -1.87 -1.76
C HIS A 105 2.38 -2.55 -3.00
N VAL A 106 2.81 -3.78 -3.26
CA VAL A 106 2.27 -4.61 -4.35
C VAL A 106 1.15 -5.48 -3.82
N ASN A 107 -0.04 -5.39 -4.42
CA ASN A 107 -1.17 -6.27 -4.17
C ASN A 107 -0.99 -7.57 -4.99
N LYS A 108 -0.70 -8.68 -4.32
CA LYS A 108 -0.53 -10.00 -4.94
C LYS A 108 -1.77 -10.43 -5.71
N ASN A 109 -2.94 -10.12 -5.17
CA ASN A 109 -4.24 -10.48 -5.72
C ASN A 109 -4.83 -9.41 -6.65
N GLY A 110 -4.19 -8.23 -6.71
CA GLY A 110 -4.64 -7.12 -7.55
C GLY A 110 -4.48 -7.43 -9.04
N THR A 111 -5.25 -6.75 -9.89
CA THR A 111 -5.11 -6.80 -11.36
C THR A 111 -5.22 -5.39 -11.92
N GLY A 112 -4.60 -5.14 -13.09
CA GLY A 112 -4.56 -3.81 -13.69
C GLY A 112 -4.14 -2.73 -12.68
N ARG A 113 -4.83 -1.59 -12.69
CA ARG A 113 -4.55 -0.45 -11.79
C ARG A 113 -4.59 -0.80 -10.30
N ASN A 114 -5.28 -1.87 -9.91
CA ASN A 114 -5.36 -2.34 -8.53
C ASN A 114 -4.12 -3.14 -8.10
N LYS A 115 -3.03 -3.12 -8.86
CA LYS A 115 -1.79 -3.83 -8.49
C LYS A 115 -0.98 -3.13 -7.39
N CYS A 116 -1.11 -1.82 -7.21
CA CYS A 116 -0.25 -1.10 -6.26
C CYS A 116 -0.94 0.01 -5.48
N ALA A 117 -0.47 0.17 -4.25
CA ALA A 117 -0.84 1.26 -3.35
C ALA A 117 0.41 2.07 -2.95
N ILE A 118 0.36 3.39 -3.01
CA ILE A 118 1.43 4.32 -2.65
C ILE A 118 1.17 4.79 -1.21
N SER A 119 2.08 4.48 -0.30
CA SER A 119 1.94 4.73 1.13
C SER A 119 2.54 6.07 1.56
N SER A 120 3.54 6.55 0.82
CA SER A 120 4.25 7.78 1.13
C SER A 120 4.97 8.33 -0.09
N ILE A 121 5.19 9.63 -0.09
CA ILE A 121 6.01 10.34 -1.07
C ILE A 121 6.88 11.38 -0.36
N THR A 122 8.07 11.61 -0.93
CA THR A 122 8.98 12.68 -0.49
C THR A 122 9.34 13.52 -1.71
N ILE A 123 9.15 14.83 -1.60
CA ILE A 123 9.57 15.83 -2.60
C ILE A 123 10.74 16.62 -2.00
N LYS A 124 11.73 16.94 -2.85
CA LYS A 124 12.87 17.76 -2.46
C LYS A 124 12.58 19.24 -2.61
#